data_AF-Q7X1C0-F1
#
_entry.id   AF-Q7X1C0-F1
#
_cell.length_a   1.000
_cell.length_b   1.000
_cell.length_c   1.000
_cell.angle_alpha   90.00
_cell.angle_beta   90.00
_cell.angle_gamma   90.00
#
_symmetry.space_group_name_H-M   'P 1'
#
loop_
_entity.id
_entity.type
_entity.pdbx_description
1 polymer ?
#
loop_
_entity_poly.entity_id
_entity_poly.type
_entity_poly.pdbx_seq_one_letter_code
_entity_poly.pdbx_strand_id
1 'polypeptide(L)'
;RDLGNHPANVATPSMISETAAKEAAARKISFVSYDFQTISQMGLGALAGVAKGSLEPARLIRLEYKPKKPINKKPVLLVGKTLTFDSGGISLKPAEKMEAMKGDMSGGAAVLGTMMACADLDIPLHIVGIMPATENMPSGTANKPGDVLTAFNGKTIEVINTDAEGRLILADALSWGIKTFQPELTIDLATLTGAVTVALGSHAIGVLGNNRDLVGRAL
;
A
#
# COMPACT_ATOMS: atom_id res chain seq x y z
N ARG A 1 -12.73 -7.45 3.24
CA ARG A 1 -14.11 -7.00 2.93
C ARG A 1 -14.49 -5.79 3.76
N ASP A 2 -14.53 -5.90 5.09
CA ASP A 2 -15.10 -4.86 5.93
C ASP A 2 -14.35 -3.53 5.82
N LEU A 3 -13.01 -3.54 5.81
CA LEU A 3 -12.20 -2.33 5.63
C LEU A 3 -12.52 -1.56 4.34
N GLY A 4 -12.69 -2.23 3.20
CA GLY A 4 -13.01 -1.57 1.92
C GLY A 4 -14.47 -1.09 1.82
N ASN A 5 -15.35 -1.59 2.69
CA ASN A 5 -16.76 -1.19 2.71
C ASN A 5 -17.05 -0.05 3.68
N HIS A 6 -16.22 0.12 4.72
CA HIS A 6 -16.32 1.25 5.64
C HIS A 6 -16.20 2.58 4.89
N PRO A 7 -16.91 3.63 5.33
CA PRO A 7 -16.78 4.96 4.73
C PRO A 7 -15.42 5.58 5.10
N ALA A 8 -14.91 6.45 4.24
CA ALA A 8 -13.56 7.04 4.39
C ALA A 8 -13.39 7.85 5.69
N ASN A 9 -14.46 8.46 6.20
CA ASN A 9 -14.44 9.17 7.49
C ASN A 9 -14.25 8.25 8.72
N VAL A 10 -14.34 6.93 8.53
CA VAL A 10 -14.05 5.92 9.56
C VAL A 10 -12.79 5.16 9.21
N ALA A 11 -12.63 4.76 7.94
CA ALA A 11 -11.50 3.95 7.48
C ALA A 11 -10.23 4.77 7.18
N THR A 12 -9.81 5.62 8.12
CA THR A 12 -8.63 6.47 7.97
C THR A 12 -7.31 5.69 8.08
N PRO A 13 -6.16 6.20 7.59
CA PRO A 13 -4.85 5.60 7.77
C PRO A 13 -4.53 5.27 9.23
N SER A 14 -4.92 6.12 10.19
CA SER A 14 -4.76 5.83 11.62
C SER A 14 -5.62 4.65 12.05
N MET A 15 -6.90 4.60 11.65
CA MET A 15 -7.79 3.48 11.95
C MET A 15 -7.29 2.15 11.34
N ILE A 16 -6.79 2.19 10.11
CA ILE A 16 -6.16 1.02 9.47
C ILE A 16 -4.94 0.55 10.26
N SER A 17 -4.09 1.48 10.72
CA SER A 17 -2.93 1.17 11.56
C SER A 17 -3.33 0.55 12.90
N GLU A 18 -4.34 1.10 13.58
CA GLU A 18 -4.87 0.56 14.84
C GLU A 18 -5.47 -0.84 14.67
N THR A 19 -6.23 -1.03 13.59
CA THR A 19 -6.79 -2.35 13.24
C THR A 19 -5.68 -3.36 13.00
N ALA A 20 -4.67 -3.00 12.19
CA ALA A 20 -3.53 -3.87 11.92
C ALA A 20 -2.76 -4.21 13.21
N ALA A 21 -2.59 -3.28 14.14
CA ALA A 21 -1.97 -3.53 15.44
C ALA A 21 -2.75 -4.57 16.26
N LYS A 22 -4.08 -4.42 16.34
CA LYS A 22 -4.97 -5.34 17.05
C LYS A 22 -4.93 -6.74 16.47
N GLU A 23 -5.08 -6.86 15.15
CA GLU A 23 -5.07 -8.15 14.46
C GLU A 23 -3.70 -8.85 14.56
N ALA A 24 -2.62 -8.06 14.55
CA ALA A 24 -1.27 -8.58 14.71
C ALA A 24 -1.02 -9.11 16.13
N ALA A 25 -1.45 -8.37 17.16
CA ALA A 25 -1.34 -8.79 18.55
C ALA A 25 -2.09 -10.10 18.83
N ALA A 26 -3.26 -10.29 18.21
CA ALA A 26 -4.05 -11.52 18.33
C ALA A 26 -3.34 -12.76 17.73
N ARG A 27 -2.41 -12.56 16.79
CA ARG A 27 -1.81 -13.62 15.95
C ARG A 27 -0.30 -13.76 16.08
N LYS A 28 0.32 -13.12 17.07
CA LYS A 28 1.79 -13.08 17.26
C LYS A 28 2.54 -12.61 16.02
N ILE A 29 1.92 -11.71 15.25
CA ILE A 29 2.56 -11.02 14.12
C ILE A 29 3.27 -9.80 14.71
N SER A 30 4.53 -9.58 14.31
CA SER A 30 5.26 -8.37 14.67
C SER A 30 4.67 -7.18 13.91
N PHE A 31 4.42 -6.08 14.61
CA PHE A 31 3.80 -4.88 14.05
C PHE A 31 4.65 -3.64 14.33
N VAL A 32 4.80 -2.79 13.30
CA VAL A 32 5.35 -1.43 13.43
C VAL A 32 4.53 -0.50 12.55
N SER A 33 4.23 0.70 13.04
CA SER A 33 3.62 1.77 12.24
C SER A 33 4.50 3.01 12.32
N TYR A 34 5.09 3.39 11.21
CA TYR A 34 5.90 4.60 11.12
C TYR A 34 4.98 5.79 10.82
N ASP A 35 5.12 6.84 11.63
CA ASP A 35 4.38 8.09 11.45
C ASP A 35 4.97 8.97 10.34
N PHE A 36 4.27 10.06 10.00
CA PHE A 36 4.68 10.97 8.93
C PHE A 36 6.08 11.55 9.14
N GLN A 37 6.47 11.85 10.37
CA GLN A 37 7.80 12.36 10.69
C GLN A 37 8.87 11.30 10.37
N THR A 38 8.65 10.06 10.82
CA THR A 38 9.57 8.96 10.58
C THR A 38 9.63 8.60 9.10
N ILE A 39 8.49 8.57 8.40
CA ILE A 39 8.40 8.39 6.94
C ILE A 39 9.28 9.41 6.21
N SER A 40 9.19 10.68 6.60
CA SER A 40 9.96 11.76 6.00
C SER A 40 11.46 11.61 6.28
N GLN A 41 11.84 11.25 7.52
CA GLN A 41 13.23 11.03 7.92
C GLN A 41 13.86 9.80 7.25
N MET A 42 13.06 8.76 6.97
CA MET A 42 13.48 7.58 6.23
C MET A 42 13.75 7.88 4.74
N GLY A 43 13.38 9.06 4.24
CA GLY A 43 13.53 9.43 2.84
C GLY A 43 12.46 8.85 1.93
N LEU A 44 11.30 8.46 2.46
CA LEU A 44 10.14 8.01 1.69
C LEU A 44 9.39 9.24 1.12
N GLY A 45 10.08 10.00 0.27
CA GLY A 45 9.60 11.28 -0.22
C GLY A 45 8.45 11.21 -1.21
N ALA A 46 8.23 10.08 -1.87
CA ALA A 46 7.08 9.87 -2.74
C ALA A 46 5.79 9.66 -1.91
N LEU A 47 5.85 8.82 -0.87
CA LEU A 47 4.77 8.63 0.09
C LEU A 47 4.48 9.93 0.85
N ALA A 48 5.53 10.56 1.40
CA ALA A 48 5.37 11.84 2.10
C ALA A 48 4.81 12.93 1.17
N GLY A 49 5.19 12.93 -0.11
CA GLY A 49 4.68 13.87 -1.12
C GLY A 49 3.17 13.79 -1.31
N VAL A 50 2.64 12.58 -1.52
CA VAL A 50 1.19 12.33 -1.66
C VAL A 50 0.44 12.72 -0.38
N ALA A 51 0.96 12.33 0.78
CA ALA A 51 0.30 12.51 2.07
C ALA A 51 0.09 13.97 2.49
N LYS A 52 0.90 14.91 1.99
CA LYS A 52 0.85 16.34 2.38
C LYS A 52 -0.51 17.00 2.13
N GLY A 53 -1.33 16.42 1.26
CA GLY A 53 -2.67 16.92 0.97
C GLY A 53 -3.65 16.74 2.13
N SER A 54 -3.46 15.74 2.98
CA SER A 54 -4.43 15.38 4.03
C SER A 54 -4.04 15.90 5.41
N LEU A 55 -5.05 16.18 6.24
CA LEU A 55 -4.90 16.42 7.68
C LEU A 55 -4.73 15.11 8.46
N GLU A 56 -5.20 14.01 7.89
CA GLU A 56 -5.08 12.70 8.49
C GLU A 56 -3.67 12.15 8.23
N PRO A 57 -2.90 11.81 9.28
CA PRO A 57 -1.49 11.50 9.12
C PRO A 57 -1.27 10.18 8.39
N ALA A 58 -0.36 10.18 7.41
CA ALA A 58 0.07 8.96 6.77
C ALA A 58 0.77 8.00 7.73
N ARG A 59 0.64 6.71 7.44
CA ARG A 59 1.26 5.61 8.17
C ARG A 59 1.95 4.67 7.19
N LEU A 60 3.19 4.27 7.48
CA LEU A 60 3.79 3.11 6.84
C LEU A 60 3.68 1.95 7.82
N ILE A 61 2.74 1.04 7.54
CA ILE A 61 2.47 -0.09 8.41
C ILE A 61 3.29 -1.28 7.94
N ARG A 62 4.01 -1.92 8.86
CA ARG A 62 4.76 -3.15 8.64
C ARG A 62 4.23 -4.25 9.55
N LEU A 63 3.93 -5.39 8.93
CA LEU A 63 3.57 -6.64 9.58
C LEU A 63 4.64 -7.68 9.26
N GLU A 64 5.03 -8.50 10.23
CA GLU A 64 5.98 -9.59 10.00
C GLU A 64 5.53 -10.85 10.74
N TYR A 65 5.19 -11.87 9.95
CA TYR A 65 4.88 -13.21 10.43
C TYR A 65 6.08 -14.10 10.17
N LYS A 66 6.67 -14.64 11.24
CA LYS A 66 7.85 -15.49 11.16
C LYS A 66 7.66 -16.73 12.04
N PRO A 67 7.31 -17.89 11.46
CA PRO A 67 7.20 -19.13 12.22
C PRO A 67 8.57 -19.58 12.73
N LYS A 68 8.61 -20.49 13.70
CA LYS A 68 9.88 -20.98 14.30
C LYS A 68 10.78 -21.71 13.29
N LYS A 69 10.18 -22.37 12.30
CA LYS A 69 10.87 -23.17 11.28
C LYS A 69 10.32 -22.80 9.89
N PRO A 70 10.63 -21.61 9.37
CA PRO A 70 10.21 -21.23 8.02
C PRO A 70 10.95 -22.10 6.99
N ILE A 71 10.25 -22.52 5.93
CA ILE A 71 10.86 -23.30 4.84
C ILE A 71 11.66 -22.41 3.89
N ASN A 72 11.32 -21.12 3.82
CA ASN A 72 12.05 -20.14 3.03
C ASN A 72 13.21 -19.51 3.79
N LYS A 73 14.29 -19.20 3.07
CA LYS A 73 15.49 -18.56 3.64
C LYS A 73 15.34 -17.05 3.78
N LYS A 74 14.60 -16.44 2.86
CA LYS A 74 14.32 -15.00 2.78
C LYS A 74 12.81 -14.81 2.74
N PRO A 75 12.28 -13.71 3.28
CA PRO A 75 10.83 -13.54 3.37
C PRO A 75 10.18 -13.42 1.99
N VAL A 76 8.89 -13.78 1.94
CA VAL A 76 7.97 -13.26 0.92
C VAL A 76 7.55 -11.86 1.35
N LEU A 77 7.67 -10.88 0.47
CA LEU A 77 7.24 -9.51 0.69
C LEU A 77 5.91 -9.25 -0.01
N LEU A 78 4.91 -8.81 0.75
CA LEU A 78 3.62 -8.37 0.25
C LEU A 78 3.49 -6.86 0.45
N VAL A 79 3.13 -6.11 -0.59
CA VAL A 79 2.93 -4.65 -0.51
C VAL A 79 1.55 -4.26 -1.03
N GLY A 80 0.75 -3.57 -0.23
CA GLY A 80 -0.63 -3.24 -0.59
C GLY A 80 -0.84 -1.74 -0.75
N LYS A 81 -1.34 -1.28 -1.90
CA LYS A 81 -1.81 0.11 -2.06
C LYS A 81 -2.90 0.37 -1.01
N THR A 82 -2.69 1.38 -0.15
CA THR A 82 -3.58 1.66 0.99
C THR A 82 -4.05 3.12 0.97
N LEU A 83 -4.63 3.58 -0.15
CA LEU A 83 -5.26 4.90 -0.22
C LEU A 83 -6.65 4.83 0.44
N THR A 84 -6.78 5.35 1.64
CA THR A 84 -8.05 5.29 2.38
C THR A 84 -9.12 6.19 1.79
N PHE A 85 -8.69 7.22 1.06
CA PHE A 85 -9.52 7.96 0.13
C PHE A 85 -8.64 8.59 -0.95
N ASP A 86 -9.16 8.61 -2.18
CA ASP A 86 -8.49 9.21 -3.32
C ASP A 86 -9.43 10.17 -4.05
N SER A 87 -9.23 11.46 -3.83
CA SER A 87 -9.91 12.53 -4.56
C SER A 87 -9.20 12.89 -5.88
N GLY A 88 -7.99 12.36 -6.10
CA GLY A 88 -7.06 12.76 -7.16
C GLY A 88 -6.10 13.90 -6.80
N GLY A 89 -6.24 14.50 -5.61
CA GLY A 89 -5.38 15.60 -5.18
C GLY A 89 -5.66 16.88 -5.97
N ILE A 90 -4.62 17.56 -6.47
CA ILE A 90 -4.77 18.77 -7.30
C ILE A 90 -5.38 18.44 -8.67
N SER A 91 -5.03 17.29 -9.24
CA SER A 91 -5.70 16.68 -10.39
C SER A 91 -7.04 16.05 -9.99
N LEU A 92 -7.97 16.87 -9.48
CA LEU A 92 -9.22 16.43 -8.88
C LEU A 92 -10.02 15.53 -9.83
N LYS A 93 -10.44 14.37 -9.33
CA LYS A 93 -11.34 13.45 -10.04
C LYS A 93 -12.71 14.14 -10.27
N PRO A 94 -13.45 13.75 -11.33
CA PRO A 94 -14.86 14.09 -11.44
C PRO A 94 -15.66 13.58 -10.24
N ALA A 95 -16.78 14.25 -9.93
CA ALA A 95 -17.65 13.86 -8.82
C ALA A 95 -18.30 12.47 -9.00
N GLU A 96 -18.54 12.06 -10.24
CA GLU A 96 -19.15 10.76 -10.55
C GLU A 96 -18.27 9.63 -10.01
N LYS A 97 -18.84 8.78 -9.14
CA LYS A 97 -18.20 7.61 -8.52
C LYS A 97 -17.02 7.93 -7.59
N MET A 98 -16.78 9.19 -7.24
CA MET A 98 -15.71 9.55 -6.30
C MET A 98 -15.93 8.90 -4.92
N GLU A 99 -17.19 8.69 -4.51
CA GLU A 99 -17.53 7.99 -3.26
C GLU A 99 -17.02 6.55 -3.20
N ALA A 100 -16.81 5.91 -4.35
CA ALA A 100 -16.24 4.56 -4.44
C ALA A 100 -14.73 4.54 -4.15
N MET A 101 -14.04 5.68 -4.18
CA MET A 101 -12.59 5.78 -3.94
C MET A 101 -12.19 5.49 -2.48
N LYS A 102 -13.15 5.35 -1.57
CA LYS A 102 -12.92 4.70 -0.26
C LYS A 102 -12.36 3.27 -0.39
N GLY A 103 -12.63 2.60 -1.52
CA GLY A 103 -12.15 1.26 -1.82
C GLY A 103 -10.71 1.21 -2.31
N ASP A 104 -10.06 2.35 -2.50
CA ASP A 104 -8.71 2.46 -3.09
C ASP A 104 -7.57 1.99 -2.17
N MET A 105 -7.95 1.48 -0.99
CA MET A 105 -7.11 0.82 0.00
C MET A 105 -7.16 -0.71 -0.08
N SER A 106 -7.92 -1.27 -1.03
CA SER A 106 -8.19 -2.71 -1.08
C SER A 106 -6.94 -3.58 -1.24
N GLY A 107 -5.86 -3.03 -1.83
CA GLY A 107 -4.56 -3.69 -1.87
C GLY A 107 -3.99 -3.93 -0.47
N GLY A 108 -3.99 -2.90 0.38
CA GLY A 108 -3.64 -3.00 1.80
C GLY A 108 -4.54 -3.96 2.57
N ALA A 109 -5.86 -3.87 2.36
CA ALA A 109 -6.82 -4.78 2.99
C ALA A 109 -6.52 -6.26 2.65
N ALA A 110 -6.16 -6.54 1.38
CA ALA A 110 -5.78 -7.87 0.94
C ALA A 110 -4.49 -8.35 1.61
N VAL A 111 -3.48 -7.48 1.74
CA VAL A 111 -2.24 -7.80 2.48
C VAL A 111 -2.55 -8.13 3.94
N LEU A 112 -3.29 -7.27 4.65
CA LEU A 112 -3.64 -7.52 6.05
C LEU A 112 -4.40 -8.84 6.22
N GLY A 113 -5.43 -9.07 5.40
CA GLY A 113 -6.20 -10.33 5.42
C GLY A 113 -5.35 -11.56 5.12
N THR A 114 -4.40 -11.45 4.19
CA THR A 114 -3.46 -12.54 3.87
C THR A 114 -2.54 -12.83 5.05
N MET A 115 -1.98 -11.79 5.69
CA MET A 115 -1.12 -11.95 6.87
C MET A 115 -1.88 -12.64 8.02
N MET A 116 -3.15 -12.26 8.24
CA MET A 116 -4.02 -12.90 9.23
C MET A 116 -4.24 -14.37 8.91
N ALA A 117 -4.62 -14.68 7.67
CA ALA A 117 -4.86 -16.05 7.23
C ALA A 117 -3.59 -16.92 7.33
N CYS A 118 -2.43 -16.39 6.94
CA CYS A 118 -1.17 -17.12 7.05
C CYS A 118 -0.82 -17.47 8.50
N ALA A 119 -1.08 -16.57 9.44
CA ALA A 119 -0.85 -16.83 10.85
C ALA A 119 -1.89 -17.79 11.44
N ASP A 120 -3.17 -17.64 11.10
CA ASP A 120 -4.26 -18.51 11.58
C ASP A 120 -4.12 -19.95 11.07
N LEU A 121 -3.51 -20.14 9.89
CA LEU A 121 -3.27 -21.45 9.27
C LEU A 121 -1.88 -22.03 9.54
N ASP A 122 -1.07 -21.37 10.37
CA ASP A 122 0.31 -21.77 10.66
C ASP A 122 1.16 -22.05 9.40
N ILE A 123 1.01 -21.21 8.38
CA ILE A 123 1.72 -21.37 7.10
C ILE A 123 3.23 -21.37 7.38
N PRO A 124 4.01 -22.34 6.87
CA PRO A 124 5.42 -22.48 7.23
C PRO A 124 6.33 -21.50 6.47
N LEU A 125 5.87 -20.27 6.20
CA LEU A 125 6.61 -19.24 5.45
C LEU A 125 6.88 -18.01 6.33
N HIS A 126 8.08 -17.45 6.21
CA HIS A 126 8.39 -16.09 6.68
C HIS A 126 7.81 -15.09 5.69
N ILE A 127 6.89 -14.24 6.15
CA ILE A 127 6.16 -13.27 5.32
C ILE A 127 6.23 -11.89 5.97
N VAL A 128 6.50 -10.87 5.16
CA VAL A 128 6.46 -9.46 5.55
C VAL A 128 5.38 -8.76 4.73
N GLY A 129 4.46 -8.07 5.40
CA GLY A 129 3.45 -7.22 4.79
C GLY A 129 3.78 -5.74 5.01
N ILE A 130 3.68 -4.93 3.96
CA ILE A 130 3.85 -3.47 4.03
C ILE A 130 2.60 -2.79 3.44
N MET A 131 2.06 -1.83 4.16
CA MET A 131 0.89 -1.05 3.75
C MET A 131 1.22 0.45 3.90
N PRO A 132 1.61 1.15 2.82
CA PRO A 132 1.67 2.61 2.80
C PRO A 132 0.27 3.21 2.83
N ALA A 133 -0.20 3.59 4.02
CA ALA A 133 -1.54 4.13 4.25
C ALA A 133 -1.55 5.66 4.26
N THR A 134 -2.37 6.25 3.39
CA THR A 134 -2.54 7.71 3.29
C THR A 134 -3.83 8.06 2.57
N GLU A 135 -4.16 9.35 2.49
CA GLU A 135 -5.22 9.89 1.65
C GLU A 135 -4.59 10.81 0.59
N ASN A 136 -5.21 10.86 -0.59
CA ASN A 136 -4.86 11.82 -1.62
C ASN A 136 -5.95 12.90 -1.68
N MET A 137 -5.66 14.07 -1.12
CA MET A 137 -6.62 15.16 -0.89
C MET A 137 -6.14 16.48 -1.51
N PRO A 138 -7.02 17.31 -2.08
CA PRO A 138 -6.67 18.68 -2.44
C PRO A 138 -6.51 19.52 -1.17
N SER A 139 -5.41 20.27 -1.09
CA SER A 139 -5.23 21.30 -0.05
C SER A 139 -4.14 22.28 -0.47
N GLY A 140 -3.95 23.36 0.30
CA GLY A 140 -2.86 24.31 0.08
C GLY A 140 -1.46 23.70 0.26
N THR A 141 -1.35 22.51 0.86
CA THR A 141 -0.09 21.79 1.09
C THR A 141 0.09 20.59 0.16
N ALA A 142 -0.91 20.24 -0.64
CA ALA A 142 -0.84 19.12 -1.57
C ALA A 142 0.33 19.27 -2.57
N ASN A 143 0.90 18.13 -2.98
CA ASN A 143 1.80 18.12 -4.11
C ASN A 143 1.04 18.54 -5.38
N LYS A 144 1.76 19.17 -6.30
CA LYS A 144 1.20 19.77 -7.52
C LYS A 144 1.75 19.06 -8.75
N PRO A 145 1.02 19.09 -9.88
CA PRO A 145 1.60 18.84 -11.17
C PRO A 145 2.85 19.73 -11.39
N GLY A 146 3.97 19.13 -11.80
CA GLY A 146 5.28 19.76 -11.93
C GLY A 146 6.18 19.69 -10.68
N ASP A 147 5.66 19.30 -9.51
CA ASP A 147 6.52 19.06 -8.35
C ASP A 147 7.42 17.84 -8.60
N VAL A 148 8.67 17.92 -8.14
CA VAL A 148 9.64 16.81 -8.22
C VAL A 148 9.82 16.20 -6.84
N LEU A 149 9.49 14.92 -6.71
CA LEU A 149 9.64 14.14 -5.48
C LEU A 149 10.90 13.28 -5.57
N THR A 150 11.58 13.05 -4.46
CA THR A 150 12.69 12.09 -4.36
C THR A 150 12.22 10.85 -3.62
N ALA A 151 12.18 9.70 -4.30
CA ALA A 151 11.81 8.43 -3.71
C ALA A 151 12.94 7.84 -2.85
N PHE A 152 12.63 6.84 -2.04
CA PHE A 152 13.56 6.17 -1.13
C PHE A 152 14.82 5.64 -1.82
N ASN A 153 14.71 5.19 -3.07
CA ASN A 153 15.83 4.69 -3.86
C ASN A 153 16.70 5.80 -4.49
N GLY A 154 16.46 7.06 -4.14
CA GLY A 154 17.18 8.23 -4.65
C GLY A 154 16.74 8.70 -6.04
N LYS A 155 15.80 8.01 -6.69
CA LYS A 155 15.25 8.47 -7.98
C LYS A 155 14.33 9.66 -7.78
N THR A 156 14.41 10.62 -8.68
CA THR A 156 13.48 11.74 -8.74
C THR A 156 12.27 11.39 -9.63
N ILE A 157 11.10 11.92 -9.28
CA ILE A 157 9.84 11.70 -9.96
C ILE A 157 9.18 13.06 -10.16
N GLU A 158 9.06 13.50 -11.40
CA GLU A 158 8.19 14.63 -11.74
C GLU A 158 6.74 14.16 -11.70
N VAL A 159 5.94 14.80 -10.85
CA VAL A 159 4.51 14.51 -10.73
C VAL A 159 3.80 15.23 -11.86
N ILE A 160 3.44 14.55 -12.94
CA ILE A 160 2.63 15.16 -14.01
C ILE A 160 1.12 15.10 -13.74
N ASN A 161 0.70 14.18 -12.88
CA ASN A 161 -0.68 13.98 -12.48
C ASN A 161 -0.74 13.45 -11.05
N THR A 162 -1.40 14.17 -10.13
CA THR A 162 -1.51 13.77 -8.72
C THR A 162 -2.52 12.64 -8.50
N ASP A 163 -3.33 12.30 -9.51
CA ASP A 163 -4.25 11.15 -9.55
C ASP A 163 -3.55 9.84 -9.98
N ALA A 164 -2.21 9.89 -10.08
CA ALA A 164 -1.35 8.73 -10.24
C ALA A 164 -0.55 8.46 -8.95
N GLU A 165 -1.16 8.70 -7.80
CA GLU A 165 -0.60 8.61 -6.45
C GLU A 165 -0.24 7.17 -6.03
N GLY A 166 -1.07 6.19 -6.41
CA GLY A 166 -0.91 4.81 -5.95
C GLY A 166 0.46 4.23 -6.27
N ARG A 167 0.98 4.51 -7.47
CA ARG A 167 2.32 4.05 -7.87
C ARG A 167 3.45 4.78 -7.14
N LEU A 168 3.23 6.01 -6.67
CA LEU A 168 4.21 6.78 -5.90
C LEU A 168 4.40 6.17 -4.51
N ILE A 169 3.29 5.94 -3.81
CA ILE A 169 3.35 5.35 -2.47
C ILE A 169 3.87 3.90 -2.50
N LEU A 170 3.56 3.15 -3.56
CA LEU A 170 4.07 1.81 -3.78
C LEU A 170 5.56 1.82 -4.12
N ALA A 171 6.04 2.76 -4.93
CA ALA A 171 7.45 2.86 -5.29
C ALA A 171 8.34 2.97 -4.05
N ASP A 172 7.92 3.78 -3.08
CA ASP A 172 8.61 3.93 -1.80
C ASP A 172 8.52 2.68 -0.92
N ALA A 173 7.31 2.16 -0.72
CA ALA A 173 7.11 0.96 0.10
C ALA A 173 7.85 -0.27 -0.46
N LEU A 174 7.84 -0.47 -1.78
CA LEU A 174 8.58 -1.52 -2.47
C LEU A 174 10.08 -1.30 -2.36
N SER A 175 10.57 -0.10 -2.67
CA SER A 175 12.01 0.18 -2.62
C SER A 175 12.57 -0.01 -1.22
N TRP A 176 11.87 0.49 -0.19
CA TRP A 176 12.26 0.31 1.20
C TRP A 176 12.14 -1.14 1.67
N GLY A 177 11.04 -1.82 1.34
CA GLY A 177 10.82 -3.22 1.70
C GLY A 177 11.86 -4.15 1.09
N ILE A 178 12.15 -3.99 -0.21
CA ILE A 178 13.15 -4.79 -0.91
C ILE A 178 14.55 -4.55 -0.32
N LYS A 179 14.92 -3.28 -0.05
CA LYS A 179 16.22 -2.93 0.53
C LYS A 179 16.39 -3.50 1.93
N THR A 180 15.34 -3.41 2.76
CA THR A 180 15.36 -3.83 4.16
C THR A 180 15.34 -5.35 4.31
N PHE A 181 14.46 -6.04 3.60
CA PHE A 181 14.17 -7.46 3.84
C PHE A 181 14.84 -8.40 2.84
N GLN A 182 15.34 -7.88 1.71
CA GLN A 182 15.96 -8.66 0.64
C GLN A 182 15.15 -9.93 0.30
N PRO A 183 13.84 -9.78 0.01
CA PRO A 183 12.93 -10.91 -0.14
C PRO A 183 13.29 -11.80 -1.33
N GLU A 184 12.89 -13.07 -1.29
CA GLU A 184 13.01 -13.97 -2.44
C GLU A 184 11.84 -13.81 -3.44
N LEU A 185 10.71 -13.28 -2.98
CA LEU A 185 9.53 -12.99 -3.77
C LEU A 185 8.89 -11.70 -3.27
N THR A 186 8.52 -10.81 -4.19
CA THR A 186 7.75 -9.60 -3.89
C THR A 186 6.47 -9.62 -4.71
N ILE A 187 5.34 -9.38 -4.05
CA ILE A 187 4.02 -9.25 -4.68
C ILE A 187 3.43 -7.92 -4.20
N ASP A 188 3.05 -7.06 -5.13
CA ASP A 188 2.22 -5.90 -4.82
C ASP A 188 0.77 -6.07 -5.29
N LEU A 189 -0.16 -5.53 -4.51
CA LEU A 189 -1.60 -5.58 -4.76
C LEU A 189 -2.12 -4.15 -4.79
N ALA A 190 -2.81 -3.75 -5.86
CA ALA A 190 -3.26 -2.38 -6.02
C ALA A 190 -4.51 -2.23 -6.88
N THR A 191 -5.44 -1.41 -6.40
CA THR A 191 -6.50 -0.78 -7.20
C THR A 191 -5.90 0.37 -8.01
N LEU A 192 -5.05 0.03 -8.99
CA LEU A 192 -4.10 1.03 -9.52
C LEU A 192 -4.63 1.82 -10.71
N THR A 193 -5.41 1.21 -11.60
CA THR A 193 -5.83 1.86 -12.85
C THR A 193 -7.25 1.46 -13.24
N GLY A 194 -8.03 2.41 -13.74
CA GLY A 194 -9.28 2.11 -14.43
C GLY A 194 -9.07 1.34 -15.73
N ALA A 195 -7.89 1.43 -16.35
CA ALA A 195 -7.54 0.74 -17.59
C ALA A 195 -7.61 -0.79 -17.46
N VAL A 196 -7.26 -1.36 -16.30
CA VAL A 196 -7.41 -2.79 -16.03
C VAL A 196 -8.87 -3.22 -16.14
N THR A 197 -9.80 -2.44 -15.58
CA THR A 197 -11.24 -2.73 -15.65
C THR A 197 -11.76 -2.63 -17.08
N VAL A 198 -11.28 -1.66 -17.86
CA VAL A 198 -11.63 -1.55 -19.28
C VAL A 198 -11.12 -2.75 -20.08
N ALA A 199 -9.91 -3.23 -19.79
CA ALA A 199 -9.28 -4.32 -20.53
C ALA A 199 -9.81 -5.71 -20.16
N LEU A 200 -10.03 -5.97 -18.86
CA LEU A 200 -10.28 -7.30 -18.31
C LEU A 200 -11.68 -7.46 -17.68
N GLY A 201 -12.46 -6.38 -17.61
CA GLY A 201 -13.76 -6.37 -16.93
C GLY A 201 -13.64 -6.36 -15.41
N SER A 202 -14.75 -6.67 -14.73
CA SER A 202 -14.88 -6.55 -13.27
C SER A 202 -14.54 -7.81 -12.46
N HIS A 203 -14.25 -8.93 -13.13
CA HIS A 203 -14.06 -10.23 -12.47
C HIS A 203 -12.62 -10.72 -12.48
N ALA A 204 -11.81 -10.26 -13.44
CA ALA A 204 -10.42 -10.65 -13.57
C ALA A 204 -9.48 -9.59 -12.97
N ILE A 205 -8.33 -10.03 -12.47
CA ILE A 205 -7.23 -9.15 -12.06
C ILE A 205 -6.18 -9.06 -13.17
N GLY A 206 -5.53 -7.91 -13.29
CA GLY A 206 -4.33 -7.78 -14.11
C GLY A 206 -3.10 -8.24 -13.32
N VAL A 207 -2.28 -9.12 -13.90
CA VAL A 207 -1.02 -9.57 -13.31
C VAL A 207 0.13 -9.14 -14.22
N LEU A 208 1.09 -8.41 -13.64
CA LEU A 208 2.34 -8.02 -14.30
C LEU A 208 3.50 -8.54 -13.46
N GLY A 209 4.51 -9.12 -14.12
CA GLY A 209 5.66 -9.65 -13.41
C GLY A 209 6.87 -9.81 -14.33
N ASN A 210 8.05 -9.82 -13.71
CA ASN A 210 9.34 -10.00 -14.38
C ASN A 210 9.78 -11.47 -14.47
N ASN A 211 8.99 -12.40 -13.92
CA ASN A 211 9.22 -13.83 -13.98
C ASN A 211 7.97 -14.52 -14.53
N ARG A 212 8.09 -15.10 -15.74
CA ARG A 212 6.95 -15.70 -16.45
C ARG A 212 6.38 -16.92 -15.73
N ASP A 213 7.23 -17.74 -15.11
CA ASP A 213 6.78 -18.94 -14.41
C ASP A 213 5.98 -18.60 -13.16
N LEU A 214 6.42 -17.57 -12.42
CA LEU A 214 5.67 -17.06 -11.27
C LEU A 214 4.34 -16.43 -11.69
N VAL A 215 4.33 -15.63 -12.76
CA VAL A 215 3.09 -15.06 -13.31
C VAL A 215 2.13 -16.16 -13.75
N GLY A 216 2.62 -17.19 -14.44
CA GLY A 216 1.80 -18.32 -14.89
C GLY A 216 1.22 -19.17 -13.76
N ARG A 217 1.82 -19.15 -12.56
CA ARG A 217 1.28 -19.83 -11.36
C ARG A 217 0.26 -18.98 -10.59
N ALA A 218 0.24 -17.67 -10.83
CA ALA A 218 -0.69 -16.75 -10.18
C ALA A 218 -2.03 -16.62 -10.93
N LEU A 219 -2.08 -17.09 -12.18
CA LEU A 219 -3.25 -17.18 -13.06
C LEU A 219 -3.83 -18.60 -13.03
#